data_AF-A0A941BL10-F1
#
_entry.id   AF-A0A941BL10-F1
#
_cell.length_a   1.000
_cell.length_b   1.000
_cell.length_c   1.000
_cell.angle_alpha   90.00
_cell.angle_beta   90.00
_cell.angle_gamma   90.00
#
_symmetry.space_group_name_H-M   'P 1'
#
loop_
_entity.id
_entity.type
_entity.pdbx_description
1 polymer ?
#
loop_
_entity_poly.entity_id
_entity_poly.type
_entity_poly.pdbx_seq_one_letter_code
_entity_poly.pdbx_strand_id
1 'polypeptide(L)' 'MAASKTATLTLRIGPEIKEALQRAAELEHRSIANMVEVMIREHCRVKGIATDASTSNKRAAKGASS' A
#
# COMPACT_ATOMS: atom_id res chain seq x y z
N MET A 1 21.21 -7.24 -10.87
CA MET A 1 21.07 -6.28 -9.75
C MET A 1 19.64 -6.32 -9.29
N ALA A 2 19.35 -6.95 -8.15
CA ALA A 2 17.97 -7.13 -7.67
C ALA A 2 17.46 -5.80 -7.12
N ALA A 3 16.43 -5.23 -7.76
CA ALA A 3 15.71 -4.07 -7.26
C ALA A 3 15.32 -4.32 -5.79
N SER A 4 15.67 -3.40 -4.91
CA SER A 4 15.33 -3.45 -3.49
C SER A 4 13.82 -3.60 -3.34
N LYS A 5 13.37 -4.83 -3.03
CA LYS A 5 11.95 -5.18 -2.85
C LYS A 5 11.29 -4.42 -1.70
N THR A 6 12.09 -3.77 -0.86
CA THR A 6 11.67 -3.14 0.39
C THR A 6 12.28 -1.75 0.51
N ALA A 7 11.47 -0.77 0.89
CA ALA A 7 11.90 0.57 1.26
C ALA A 7 11.55 0.83 2.73
N THR A 8 12.41 1.53 3.46
CA THR A 8 12.17 1.87 4.87
C THR A 8 11.17 3.02 4.98
N LEU A 9 10.10 2.84 5.75
CA LEU A 9 9.08 3.85 6.05
C LEU A 9 9.13 4.22 7.54
N THR A 10 9.40 5.48 7.84
CA THR A 10 9.38 6.02 9.22
C THR A 10 8.07 6.74 9.46
N LEU A 11 7.27 6.24 10.41
CA LEU A 11 5.95 6.76 10.76
C LEU A 11 5.93 7.27 12.19
N ARG A 12 5.34 8.44 12.42
CA ARG A 12 4.97 8.94 13.75
C ARG A 12 3.45 8.84 13.91
N ILE A 13 3.00 8.10 14.90
CA ILE A 13 1.58 7.91 15.23
C ILE A 13 1.38 8.08 16.73
N GLY A 14 0.14 8.42 17.11
CA GLY A 14 -0.26 8.45 18.52
C GLY A 14 -0.14 7.07 19.18
N PRO A 15 0.04 7.03 20.52
CA PRO A 15 0.21 5.78 21.25
C PRO A 15 -1.02 4.86 21.11
N GLU A 16 -2.24 5.42 21.14
CA GLU A 16 -3.49 4.67 20.97
C GLU A 16 -3.58 3.95 19.61
N ILE A 17 -3.12 4.60 18.54
CA ILE A 17 -3.14 4.03 17.19
C ILE A 17 -2.09 2.93 17.07
N LYS A 18 -0.93 3.10 17.71
CA LYS A 18 0.11 2.06 17.74
C LYS A 18 -0.41 0.79 18.41
N GLU A 19 -1.10 0.91 19.53
CA GLU A 19 -1.68 -0.24 20.23
C GLU A 19 -2.76 -0.94 19.40
N ALA A 20 -3.65 -0.17 18.78
CA ALA A 20 -4.67 -0.73 17.88
C ALA A 20 -4.05 -1.45 16.68
N LEU A 21 -3.02 -0.86 16.07
CA LEU A 21 -2.29 -1.45 14.95
C LEU A 21 -1.57 -2.74 15.36
N GLN A 22 -0.97 -2.76 16.57
CA GLN A 22 -0.29 -3.94 17.09
C GLN A 22 -1.29 -5.09 17.33
N ARG A 23 -2.42 -4.82 17.96
CA ARG A 23 -3.49 -5.82 18.15
C ARG A 23 -4.00 -6.35 16.82
N ALA A 24 -4.24 -5.48 15.84
CA ALA A 24 -4.68 -5.90 14.51
C ALA A 24 -3.63 -6.78 13.79
N ALA A 25 -2.35 -6.46 13.95
CA ALA A 25 -1.26 -7.26 13.40
C ALA A 25 -1.17 -8.65 14.07
N GLU A 26 -1.33 -8.72 15.39
CA GLU A 26 -1.33 -10.00 16.14
C GLU A 26 -2.52 -10.89 15.78
N LEU A 27 -3.72 -10.31 15.63
CA LEU A 27 -4.92 -11.04 15.23
C LEU A 27 -4.76 -11.71 13.85
N GLU A 28 -4.06 -11.07 12.93
CA GLU A 28 -3.79 -11.56 11.58
C GLU A 28 -2.49 -12.38 11.49
N HIS A 29 -1.84 -12.68 12.63
CA HIS A 29 -0.57 -13.41 12.72
C HIS A 29 0.54 -12.85 11.81
N ARG A 30 0.58 -11.53 11.61
CA ARG A 30 1.55 -10.87 10.72
C ARG A 30 2.27 -9.73 11.43
N SER A 31 3.48 -9.42 10.99
CA SER A 31 4.24 -8.29 11.51
C SER A 31 3.51 -6.96 11.25
N ILE A 32 3.73 -5.97 12.12
CA ILE A 32 3.17 -4.60 11.99
C ILE A 32 3.47 -4.00 10.61
N ALA A 33 4.68 -4.20 10.08
CA ALA A 33 5.04 -3.71 8.75
C ALA A 33 4.14 -4.31 7.65
N ASN A 34 3.83 -5.60 7.74
CA ASN A 34 2.98 -6.29 6.77
C ASN A 34 1.51 -5.85 6.92
N MET A 35 1.06 -5.62 8.16
CA MET A 35 -0.24 -5.01 8.44
C MET A 35 -0.38 -3.64 7.77
N VAL A 36 0.64 -2.78 7.93
CA VAL A 36 0.68 -1.46 7.31
C VAL A 36 0.66 -1.57 5.78
N GLU A 37 1.40 -2.52 5.19
CA GLU A 37 1.37 -2.75 3.74
C GLU A 37 -0.03 -3.13 3.24
N VAL A 38 -0.73 -4.05 3.92
CA VAL A 38 -2.10 -4.45 3.56
C VAL A 38 -3.06 -3.26 3.66
N MET A 39 -2.98 -2.48 4.74
CA MET A 39 -3.81 -1.27 4.91
C MET A 39 -3.56 -0.24 3.81
N ILE A 40 -2.31 0.00 3.45
CA ILE A 40 -1.95 0.91 2.36
C ILE A 40 -2.50 0.40 1.02
N ARG A 41 -2.32 -0.89 0.71
CA ARG A 41 -2.82 -1.49 -0.54
C ARG A 41 -4.33 -1.39 -0.64
N GLU A 42 -5.07 -1.71 0.42
CA GLU A 42 -6.53 -1.61 0.42
C GLU A 42 -6.98 -0.15 0.32
N HIS A 43 -6.34 0.76 1.05
CA HIS A 43 -6.64 2.19 0.97
C HIS A 43 -6.42 2.74 -0.45
N CYS A 44 -5.31 2.37 -1.08
CA CYS A 44 -5.01 2.73 -2.45
C CYS A 44 -6.01 2.10 -3.44
N ARG A 45 -6.38 0.83 -3.26
CA ARG A 45 -7.38 0.15 -4.07
C ARG A 45 -8.73 0.85 -4.03
N VAL A 46 -9.21 1.19 -2.83
CA VAL A 46 -10.49 1.89 -2.63
C VAL A 46 -10.45 3.30 -3.24
N LYS A 47 -9.31 3.99 -3.17
CA LYS A 47 -9.14 5.33 -3.75
C LYS A 47 -8.74 5.34 -5.23
N GLY A 48 -8.52 4.18 -5.84
CA GLY A 48 -8.01 4.08 -7.21
C GLY A 48 -6.58 4.62 -7.39
N ILE A 49 -5.80 4.68 -6.32
CA ILE A 49 -4.38 5.07 -6.36
C ILE A 49 -3.59 3.86 -6.83
N ALA A 50 -2.96 3.96 -7.99
CA ALA A 50 -2.14 2.87 -8.51
C ALA A 50 -0.85 2.74 -7.68
N THR A 51 -0.73 1.64 -6.94
CA THR A 51 0.49 1.27 -6.18
C THR A 51 1.49 0.49 -7.03
N ASP A 52 1.15 0.22 -8.28
CA ASP A 52 2.04 -0.39 -9.24
C ASP A 52 2.81 0.71 -9.98
N ALA A 53 4.13 0.62 -9.99
CA ALA A 53 5.00 1.45 -10.82
C ALA A 53 4.69 1.29 -12.34
N SER A 54 3.72 0.45 -12.72
CA SER A 54 3.14 0.37 -14.06
C SER A 54 2.00 1.37 -14.30
N THR A 55 2.16 2.62 -13.87
CA THR A 55 1.25 3.70 -14.30
C THR A 55 1.95 4.63 -15.27
N SER A 56 2.26 4.12 -16.45
CA SER A 56 2.51 4.99 -17.61
C SER A 56 2.10 4.43 -18.98
N ASN A 57 1.41 3.29 -19.13
CA ASN A 57 1.08 2.79 -20.47
C ASN A 57 -0.40 2.47 -20.78
N LYS A 58 -1.38 3.12 -20.14
CA LYS A 58 -2.80 2.91 -20.53
C LYS A 58 -3.72 4.12 -20.46
N ARG A 59 -3.25 5.29 -20.92
CA ARG A 59 -4.11 6.43 -21.25
C ARG A 59 -3.66 7.14 -22.53
N ALA A 60 -3.69 6.44 -23.67
CA ALA A 60 -3.60 7.05 -25.00
C ALA A 60 -4.08 6.11 -26.12
N ALA A 61 -5.21 5.41 -25.95
CA ALA A 61 -5.85 4.67 -27.04
C ALA A 61 -7.33 4.40 -26.74
N LYS A 62 -8.12 5.46 -26.56
CA LYS A 62 -9.58 5.37 -26.73
C LYS A 62 -10.11 6.73 -27.19
N GLY A 63 -9.97 6.94 -28.50
CA GLY A 63 -10.39 8.15 -29.20
C GLY A 63 -10.12 8.03 -30.70
N ALA A 64 -10.49 6.88 -31.28
CA ALA A 64 -10.52 6.67 -32.73
C ALA A 64 -11.41 5.46 -33.03
N SER A 65 -12.73 5.70 -33.07
CA SER A 65 -13.82 4.86 -33.61
C SER A 65 -15.12 5.41 -33.01
N SER A 66 -16.15 5.85 -33.73
CA SER A 66 -16.42 5.99 -35.16
C SER A 66 -17.55 7.02 -35.28
#